data_AF-T0SSJ9-F1
#
_entry.id   AF-T0SSJ9-F1
#
_cell.length_a   1.000
_cell.length_b   1.000
_cell.length_c   1.000
_cell.angle_alpha   90.00
_cell.angle_beta   90.00
_cell.angle_gamma   90.00
#
_symmetry.space_group_name_H-M   'P 1'
#
loop_
_entity.id
_entity.type
_entity.pdbx_description
1 polymer ?
#
loop_
_entity_poly.entity_id
_entity_poly.type
_entity_poly.pdbx_seq_one_letter_code
_entity_poly.pdbx_strand_id
1 'polypeptide(L)'
;MKISILALFLVLSCTLNQKSFEPSKAEVEQAEKIAIEVADWFEYTTGPMKNERLGQCGDYAVKFILDYNKFAGKDVARLVVANNPVDSGTYRIGKKVDVKALGFNGFSSGSSGFLSWNGQLYLYHPVLGAYEIFLEKAWTPTKHFGVNMLDKRQVHVWASVGNLSVDPTYYDIFKKNFPSPLGKDE
;
A
#
# COMPACT_ATOMS: atom_id res chain seq x y z
N MET A 1 -41.75 -37.08 17.62
CA MET A 1 -40.42 -36.44 17.67
C MET A 1 -40.19 -35.70 16.35
N LYS A 2 -40.25 -34.36 16.33
CA LYS A 2 -39.74 -33.50 15.23
C LYS A 2 -39.78 -32.03 15.65
N ILE A 3 -38.71 -31.68 16.34
CA ILE A 3 -37.91 -30.44 16.33
C ILE A 3 -38.64 -29.15 15.92
N SER A 4 -38.88 -28.35 16.95
CA SER A 4 -38.98 -26.89 17.04
C SER A 4 -38.61 -26.07 15.79
N ILE A 5 -39.64 -25.56 15.10
CA ILE A 5 -39.53 -24.43 14.16
C ILE A 5 -39.58 -23.15 15.01
N LEU A 6 -38.50 -22.83 15.73
CA LEU A 6 -38.43 -21.56 16.46
C LEU A 6 -37.00 -21.02 16.64
N ALA A 7 -36.07 -21.42 15.78
CA ALA A 7 -34.67 -21.00 15.87
C ALA A 7 -34.09 -20.57 14.50
N LEU A 8 -34.88 -19.93 13.64
CA LEU A 8 -34.41 -19.48 12.32
C LEU A 8 -34.74 -18.01 12.00
N PHE A 9 -34.77 -17.14 13.01
CA PHE A 9 -34.92 -15.69 12.80
C PHE A 9 -34.14 -14.90 13.85
N LEU A 10 -32.83 -15.14 13.96
CA LEU A 10 -31.93 -14.24 14.70
C LEU A 10 -30.51 -14.25 14.11
N VAL A 11 -30.43 -14.30 12.78
CA VAL A 11 -29.21 -13.97 12.03
C VAL A 11 -29.55 -12.85 11.06
N LEU A 12 -30.04 -11.73 11.59
CA LEU A 12 -30.19 -10.51 10.81
C LEU A 12 -29.35 -9.40 11.46
N SER A 13 -28.34 -9.00 10.70
CA SER A 13 -27.88 -7.61 10.61
C SER A 13 -26.96 -7.09 11.73
N CYS A 14 -25.87 -7.81 11.99
CA CYS A 14 -24.60 -7.09 12.20
C CYS A 14 -24.00 -6.78 10.82
N THR A 15 -24.63 -5.88 10.05
CA THR A 15 -23.85 -5.07 9.11
C THR A 15 -22.99 -4.18 10.00
N LEU A 16 -21.84 -4.68 10.44
CA LEU A 16 -20.74 -3.82 10.81
C LEU A 16 -20.49 -2.99 9.55
N ASN A 17 -21.04 -1.78 9.52
CA ASN A 17 -20.42 -0.68 8.80
C ASN A 17 -19.01 -0.64 9.37
N GLN A 18 -18.09 -1.32 8.69
CA GLN A 18 -16.69 -1.32 9.02
C GLN A 18 -16.27 0.13 8.83
N LYS A 19 -16.32 0.91 9.90
CA LYS A 19 -15.94 2.33 9.87
C LYS A 19 -14.56 2.35 9.25
N SER A 20 -14.45 3.05 8.12
CA SER A 20 -13.15 3.36 7.52
C SER A 20 -12.26 3.92 8.62
N PHE A 21 -11.04 3.42 8.72
CA PHE A 21 -10.08 3.92 9.69
C PHE A 21 -9.92 5.43 9.48
N GLU A 22 -10.07 6.20 10.55
CA GLU A 22 -9.83 7.65 10.54
C GLU A 22 -8.63 7.91 11.46
N PRO A 23 -7.46 8.32 10.92
CA PRO A 23 -6.30 8.59 11.75
C PRO A 23 -6.56 9.80 12.65
N SER A 24 -6.18 9.67 13.92
CA SER A 24 -6.14 10.79 14.86
C SER A 24 -5.10 11.84 14.43
N LYS A 25 -5.18 13.05 15.00
CA LYS A 25 -4.19 14.10 14.71
C LYS A 25 -2.74 13.65 14.95
N ALA A 26 -2.49 12.92 16.04
CA ALA A 26 -1.17 12.38 16.34
C ALA A 26 -0.72 11.31 15.33
N GLU A 27 -1.65 10.47 14.87
CA GLU A 27 -1.40 9.48 13.81
C GLU A 27 -1.10 10.15 12.46
N VAL A 28 -1.72 11.29 12.15
CA VAL A 28 -1.39 12.10 10.96
C VAL A 28 -0.01 12.75 11.09
N GLU A 29 0.29 13.39 12.22
CA GLU A 29 1.62 13.97 12.48
C GLU A 29 2.74 12.92 12.41
N GLN A 30 2.46 11.69 12.86
CA GLN A 30 3.43 10.61 12.75
C GLN A 30 3.54 10.07 11.32
N ALA A 31 2.44 10.00 10.56
CA ALA A 31 2.50 9.66 9.14
C ALA A 31 3.42 10.64 8.39
N GLU A 32 3.32 11.94 8.67
CA GLU A 32 4.23 12.94 8.09
C GLU A 32 5.69 12.67 8.42
N LYS A 33 6.01 12.42 9.69
CA LYS A 33 7.38 12.11 10.12
C LYS A 33 7.94 10.86 9.43
N ILE A 34 7.15 9.79 9.37
CA ILE A 34 7.58 8.55 8.71
C ILE A 34 7.77 8.78 7.22
N ALA A 35 6.90 9.56 6.56
CA ALA A 35 7.06 9.90 5.15
C ALA A 35 8.38 10.66 4.90
N ILE A 36 8.76 11.61 5.76
CA ILE A 36 10.08 12.28 5.73
C ILE A 36 11.21 11.26 5.83
N GLU A 37 11.17 10.43 6.88
CA GLU A 37 12.24 9.48 7.18
C GLU A 37 12.43 8.47 6.04
N VAL A 38 11.33 8.05 5.40
CA VAL A 38 11.36 7.19 4.22
C VAL A 38 11.94 7.94 3.02
N ALA A 39 11.53 9.18 2.80
CA ALA A 39 12.04 10.00 1.71
C ALA A 39 13.55 10.25 1.84
N ASP A 40 14.04 10.52 3.04
CA ASP A 40 15.47 10.71 3.34
C ASP A 40 16.28 9.39 3.28
N TRP A 41 15.58 8.26 3.41
CA TRP A 41 16.22 6.95 3.34
C TRP A 41 16.56 6.55 1.90
N PHE A 42 15.69 6.91 0.96
CA PHE A 42 15.82 6.53 -0.44
C PHE A 42 16.29 7.69 -1.35
N GLU A 43 17.11 7.38 -2.33
CA GLU A 43 17.35 8.20 -3.52
C GLU A 43 16.45 7.67 -4.65
N TYR A 44 15.61 8.55 -5.21
CA TYR A 44 14.63 8.13 -6.21
C TYR A 44 15.31 7.75 -7.53
N THR A 45 14.87 6.66 -8.13
CA THR A 45 15.30 6.26 -9.48
C THR A 45 14.14 5.68 -10.28
N THR A 46 14.17 5.87 -11.59
CA THR A 46 13.31 5.14 -12.56
C THR A 46 14.08 4.02 -13.27
N GLY A 47 15.39 3.93 -13.03
CA GLY A 47 16.28 2.94 -13.62
C GLY A 47 16.64 1.80 -12.67
N PRO A 48 17.67 0.99 -13.02
CA PRO A 48 18.12 -0.11 -12.17
C PRO A 48 18.61 0.38 -10.80
N MET A 49 18.24 -0.32 -9.72
CA MET A 49 18.74 -0.07 -8.38
C MET A 49 20.08 -0.78 -8.20
N LYS A 50 21.16 0.02 -8.26
CA LYS A 50 22.54 -0.45 -8.13
C LYS A 50 23.01 -0.54 -6.67
N ASN A 51 22.23 -0.04 -5.72
CA ASN A 51 22.52 -0.09 -4.30
C ASN A 51 21.21 -0.10 -3.49
N GLU A 52 21.32 -0.27 -2.17
CA GLU A 52 20.19 -0.41 -1.26
C GLU A 52 19.43 0.89 -0.95
N ARG A 53 20.03 2.04 -1.26
CA ARG A 53 19.44 3.37 -1.03
C ARG A 53 18.63 3.83 -2.23
N LEU A 54 18.75 3.20 -3.40
CA LEU A 54 17.92 3.54 -4.55
C LEU A 54 16.53 2.90 -4.41
N GLY A 55 15.48 3.64 -4.78
CA GLY A 55 14.10 3.13 -4.72
C GLY A 55 13.17 3.77 -5.74
N GLN A 56 12.06 3.09 -6.01
CA GLN A 56 10.92 3.53 -6.83
C GLN A 56 9.69 3.79 -5.96
N CYS A 57 8.63 4.37 -6.54
CA CYS A 57 7.40 4.73 -5.81
C CYS A 57 6.82 3.60 -4.95
N GLY A 58 6.83 2.35 -5.46
CA GLY A 58 6.40 1.18 -4.68
C GLY A 58 7.24 0.90 -3.44
N ASP A 59 8.52 1.25 -3.45
CA ASP A 59 9.47 0.94 -2.37
C ASP A 59 9.34 1.90 -1.22
N TYR A 60 9.18 3.18 -1.56
CA TYR A 60 8.82 4.24 -0.63
C TYR A 60 7.49 3.90 0.04
N ALA A 61 6.49 3.49 -0.75
CA ALA A 61 5.17 3.12 -0.23
C ALA A 61 5.24 1.91 0.72
N VAL A 62 5.93 0.83 0.34
CA VAL A 62 6.09 -0.36 1.20
C VAL A 62 6.81 -0.01 2.49
N LYS A 63 7.94 0.70 2.43
CA LYS A 63 8.68 1.08 3.63
C LYS A 63 7.82 1.91 4.57
N PHE A 64 7.10 2.90 4.03
CA PHE A 64 6.15 3.70 4.80
C PHE A 64 5.08 2.83 5.47
N ILE A 65 4.43 1.93 4.73
CA ILE A 65 3.35 1.08 5.27
C ILE A 65 3.86 0.21 6.41
N LEU A 66 5.05 -0.38 6.26
CA LEU A 66 5.67 -1.23 7.28
C LEU A 66 5.99 -0.42 8.55
N ASP A 67 6.61 0.75 8.39
CA ASP A 67 7.01 1.60 9.51
C ASP A 67 5.77 2.20 10.22
N TYR A 68 4.76 2.62 9.45
CA TYR A 68 3.51 3.15 9.98
C TYR A 68 2.69 2.09 10.73
N ASN A 69 2.46 0.92 10.14
CA ASN A 69 1.69 -0.14 10.79
C ASN A 69 2.39 -0.64 12.07
N LYS A 70 3.72 -0.66 12.09
CA LYS A 70 4.51 -0.93 13.29
C LYS A 70 4.29 0.12 14.37
N PHE A 71 4.35 1.41 14.02
CA PHE A 71 4.06 2.51 14.94
C PHE A 71 2.62 2.43 15.49
N ALA A 72 1.64 2.30 14.61
CA ALA A 72 0.23 2.34 14.96
C ALA A 72 -0.21 1.10 15.77
N GLY A 73 0.57 0.00 15.71
CA GLY A 73 0.21 -1.30 16.28
C GLY A 73 -1.03 -1.90 15.63
N LYS A 74 -1.34 -1.50 14.38
CA LYS A 74 -2.55 -1.86 13.63
C LYS A 74 -2.19 -2.07 12.16
N ASP A 75 -2.90 -2.97 11.49
CA ASP A 75 -2.81 -3.16 10.03
C ASP A 75 -3.81 -2.25 9.31
N VAL A 76 -3.46 -0.97 9.16
CA VAL A 76 -4.36 0.09 8.64
C VAL A 76 -3.80 0.88 7.45
N ALA A 77 -2.48 0.93 7.30
CA ALA A 77 -1.85 1.48 6.11
C ALA A 77 -2.00 0.50 4.93
N ARG A 78 -2.26 1.04 3.75
CA ARG A 78 -2.51 0.28 2.53
C ARG A 78 -1.62 0.77 1.41
N LEU A 79 -1.34 -0.13 0.47
CA LEU A 79 -0.69 0.17 -0.78
C LEU A 79 -1.77 0.54 -1.79
N VAL A 80 -1.63 1.67 -2.49
CA VAL A 80 -2.49 2.01 -3.62
C VAL A 80 -1.68 1.86 -4.89
N VAL A 81 -2.23 1.12 -5.85
CA VAL A 81 -1.57 0.78 -7.11
C VAL A 81 -2.42 1.29 -8.26
N ALA A 82 -1.80 1.98 -9.22
CA ALA A 82 -2.44 2.43 -10.46
C ALA A 82 -1.61 2.03 -11.67
N ASN A 83 -2.29 1.53 -12.71
CA ASN A 83 -1.76 1.24 -14.05
C ASN A 83 -0.52 0.34 -14.08
N ASN A 84 -0.34 -0.50 -13.07
CA ASN A 84 0.76 -1.46 -13.02
C ASN A 84 0.36 -2.78 -13.73
N PRO A 85 1.28 -3.74 -13.90
CA PRO A 85 0.95 -5.09 -14.40
C PRO A 85 0.15 -5.95 -13.39
N VAL A 86 -0.62 -5.29 -12.51
CA VAL A 86 -1.57 -5.85 -11.55
C VAL A 86 -2.79 -4.92 -11.53
N ASP A 87 -3.94 -5.41 -11.04
CA ASP A 87 -5.15 -4.60 -11.00
C ASP A 87 -4.94 -3.29 -10.22
N SER A 88 -5.44 -2.18 -10.74
CA SER A 88 -5.46 -0.94 -9.97
C SER A 88 -6.35 -1.12 -8.73
N GLY A 89 -5.93 -0.56 -7.61
CA GLY A 89 -6.74 -0.56 -6.40
C GLY A 89 -5.96 -0.41 -5.12
N THR A 90 -6.64 -0.74 -4.02
CA THR A 90 -6.10 -0.72 -2.67
C THR A 90 -5.74 -2.13 -2.24
N TYR A 91 -4.51 -2.30 -1.77
CA TYR A 91 -3.92 -3.55 -1.35
C TYR A 91 -3.48 -3.51 0.11
N ARG A 92 -3.70 -4.62 0.81
CA ARG A 92 -3.11 -4.87 2.12
C ARG A 92 -1.78 -5.57 1.97
N ILE A 93 -0.77 -5.14 2.73
CA ILE A 93 0.51 -5.84 2.84
C ILE A 93 0.39 -6.93 3.91
N GLY A 94 0.67 -8.17 3.52
CA GLY A 94 0.68 -9.34 4.38
C GLY A 94 2.03 -9.60 5.02
N LYS A 95 2.31 -10.88 5.28
CA LYS A 95 3.58 -11.30 5.88
C LYS A 95 4.74 -11.14 4.90
N LYS A 96 5.92 -10.90 5.46
CA LYS A 96 7.18 -11.08 4.75
C LYS A 96 7.35 -12.55 4.39
N VAL A 97 7.84 -12.83 3.17
CA VAL A 97 8.07 -14.19 2.69
C VAL A 97 9.54 -14.46 2.40
N ASP A 98 9.96 -15.69 2.67
CA ASP A 98 11.25 -16.19 2.20
C ASP A 98 11.10 -16.61 0.74
N VAL A 99 11.78 -15.89 -0.13
CA VAL A 99 11.70 -16.09 -1.58
C VAL A 99 12.40 -17.37 -2.01
N LYS A 100 13.36 -17.88 -1.20
CA LYS A 100 13.97 -19.19 -1.41
C LYS A 100 12.97 -20.31 -1.19
N ALA A 101 12.09 -20.17 -0.20
CA ALA A 101 11.00 -21.12 0.01
C ALA A 101 9.98 -21.11 -1.14
N LEU A 102 9.88 -19.99 -1.88
CA LEU A 102 9.07 -19.88 -3.10
C LEU A 102 9.80 -20.40 -4.36
N GLY A 103 11.04 -20.88 -4.24
CA GLY A 103 11.84 -21.40 -5.35
C GLY A 103 12.72 -20.36 -6.05
N PHE A 104 12.79 -19.12 -5.54
CA PHE A 104 13.65 -18.07 -6.08
C PHE A 104 14.95 -17.99 -5.31
N ASN A 105 16.10 -17.99 -6.00
CA ASN A 105 17.41 -17.84 -5.35
C ASN A 105 17.68 -16.43 -4.77
N GLY A 106 16.67 -15.56 -4.80
CA GLY A 106 16.74 -14.13 -4.56
C GLY A 106 16.23 -13.36 -5.78
N PHE A 107 15.89 -12.07 -5.61
CA PHE A 107 15.57 -11.20 -6.74
C PHE A 107 16.88 -10.64 -7.29
N SER A 108 17.46 -11.34 -8.25
CA SER A 108 18.75 -11.04 -8.87
C SER A 108 18.78 -9.71 -9.66
N SER A 109 17.63 -9.08 -9.91
CA SER A 109 17.48 -8.04 -10.94
C SER A 109 17.63 -6.60 -10.48
N GLY A 110 17.92 -6.31 -9.21
CA GLY A 110 18.10 -4.92 -8.74
C GLY A 110 16.91 -4.00 -9.11
N SER A 111 15.72 -4.55 -9.21
CA SER A 111 14.49 -3.87 -9.61
C SER A 111 13.36 -4.40 -8.74
N SER A 112 12.53 -3.50 -8.22
CA SER A 112 11.35 -3.81 -7.43
C SER A 112 10.24 -4.21 -8.37
N GLY A 113 9.28 -5.00 -7.90
CA GLY A 113 8.17 -5.34 -8.75
C GLY A 113 7.11 -6.19 -8.10
N PHE A 114 6.10 -6.45 -8.91
CA PHE A 114 5.04 -7.38 -8.59
C PHE A 114 5.40 -8.76 -9.16
N LEU A 115 5.14 -9.80 -8.37
CA LEU A 115 5.30 -11.19 -8.76
C LEU A 115 4.00 -11.92 -8.46
N SER A 116 3.41 -12.56 -9.46
CA SER A 116 2.33 -13.53 -9.25
C SER A 116 2.91 -14.94 -9.23
N TRP A 117 2.67 -15.69 -8.15
CA TRP A 117 3.15 -17.05 -7.99
C TRP A 117 2.16 -17.88 -7.19
N ASN A 118 1.83 -19.08 -7.68
CA ASN A 118 0.89 -20.00 -7.04
C ASN A 118 -0.46 -19.36 -6.65
N GLY A 119 -0.97 -18.46 -7.51
CA GLY A 119 -2.22 -17.73 -7.27
C GLY A 119 -2.13 -16.61 -6.22
N GLN A 120 -0.95 -16.35 -5.65
CA GLN A 120 -0.69 -15.26 -4.71
C GLN A 120 0.08 -14.13 -5.40
N LEU A 121 -0.25 -12.89 -5.05
CA LEU A 121 0.51 -11.72 -5.49
C LEU A 121 1.51 -11.30 -4.42
N TYR A 122 2.71 -10.96 -4.85
CA TYR A 122 3.81 -10.50 -4.02
C TYR A 122 4.32 -9.16 -4.54
N LEU A 123 4.67 -8.27 -3.62
CA LEU A 123 5.50 -7.11 -3.91
C LEU A 123 6.87 -7.38 -3.34
N TYR A 124 7.89 -7.24 -4.18
CA TYR A 124 9.27 -7.50 -3.80
C TYR A 124 10.16 -6.30 -4.00
N HIS A 125 11.07 -6.13 -3.06
CA HIS A 125 12.15 -5.16 -3.08
C HIS A 125 13.47 -5.85 -2.70
N PRO A 126 14.60 -5.53 -3.36
CA PRO A 126 15.89 -6.15 -3.06
C PRO A 126 16.33 -6.08 -1.59
N VAL A 127 16.00 -4.98 -0.89
CA VAL A 127 16.40 -4.72 0.51
C VAL A 127 15.28 -5.04 1.52
N LEU A 128 14.10 -4.44 1.37
CA LEU A 128 12.94 -4.67 2.25
C LEU A 128 12.48 -6.14 2.25
N GLY A 129 12.78 -6.89 1.17
CA GLY A 129 12.36 -8.27 0.95
C GLY A 129 11.06 -8.37 0.14
N ALA A 130 10.44 -9.55 0.14
CA ALA A 130 9.14 -9.76 -0.47
C ALA A 130 8.03 -9.88 0.57
N TYR A 131 6.86 -9.37 0.22
CA TYR A 131 5.66 -9.41 1.03
C TYR A 131 4.49 -9.90 0.17
N GLU A 132 3.62 -10.70 0.76
CA GLU A 132 2.31 -10.98 0.18
C GLU A 132 1.52 -9.68 0.09
N ILE A 133 0.78 -9.49 -1.00
CA ILE A 133 -0.19 -8.40 -1.09
C ILE A 133 -1.55 -8.93 -1.51
N PHE A 134 -2.60 -8.32 -0.96
CA PHE A 134 -3.99 -8.75 -1.16
C PHE A 134 -4.82 -7.57 -1.62
N LEU A 135 -5.46 -7.71 -2.78
CA LEU A 135 -6.41 -6.70 -3.27
C LEU A 135 -7.61 -6.67 -2.33
N GLU A 136 -7.81 -5.54 -1.64
CA GLU A 136 -8.99 -5.31 -0.80
C GLU A 136 -10.11 -4.64 -1.58
N LYS A 137 -9.75 -3.75 -2.51
CA LYS A 137 -10.71 -3.00 -3.33
C LYS A 137 -10.10 -2.68 -4.70
N ALA A 138 -10.75 -3.14 -5.77
CA ALA A 138 -10.41 -2.78 -7.15
C ALA A 138 -10.98 -1.40 -7.49
N TRP A 139 -10.13 -0.49 -7.95
CA TRP A 139 -10.50 0.83 -8.47
C TRP A 139 -9.30 1.53 -9.10
N THR A 140 -9.54 2.48 -9.99
CA THR A 140 -8.49 3.34 -10.56
C THR A 140 -8.81 4.79 -10.20
N PRO A 141 -7.91 5.52 -9.54
CA PRO A 141 -8.07 6.96 -9.35
C PRO A 141 -8.07 7.67 -10.71
N THR A 142 -8.69 8.85 -10.79
CA THR A 142 -8.60 9.70 -11.98
C THR A 142 -7.27 10.43 -12.00
N LYS A 143 -6.82 10.95 -10.84
CA LYS A 143 -5.53 11.65 -10.73
C LYS A 143 -4.86 11.42 -9.38
N HIS A 144 -3.55 11.66 -9.35
CA HIS A 144 -2.73 11.72 -8.13
C HIS A 144 -1.55 12.66 -8.38
N PHE A 145 -1.34 13.66 -7.52
CA PHE A 145 -0.37 14.77 -7.75
C PHE A 145 -0.42 15.43 -9.13
N GLY A 146 -1.62 15.62 -9.69
CA GLY A 146 -1.80 16.22 -11.01
C GLY A 146 -1.44 15.29 -12.18
N VAL A 147 -1.02 14.06 -11.90
CA VAL A 147 -0.76 13.00 -12.88
C VAL A 147 -2.08 12.27 -13.17
N ASN A 148 -2.42 12.07 -14.45
CA ASN A 148 -3.68 11.45 -14.87
C ASN A 148 -3.59 9.93 -14.81
N MET A 149 -4.17 9.35 -13.77
CA MET A 149 -4.18 7.91 -13.55
C MET A 149 -5.14 7.16 -14.49
N LEU A 150 -5.96 7.84 -15.31
CA LEU A 150 -6.65 7.19 -16.42
C LEU A 150 -5.75 6.97 -17.65
N ASP A 151 -4.61 7.64 -17.74
CA ASP A 151 -3.60 7.35 -18.74
C ASP A 151 -2.82 6.10 -18.32
N LYS A 152 -3.12 4.96 -18.96
CA LYS A 152 -2.50 3.66 -18.66
C LYS A 152 -0.97 3.62 -18.80
N ARG A 153 -0.35 4.65 -19.38
CA ARG A 153 1.12 4.79 -19.46
C ARG A 153 1.71 5.34 -18.17
N GLN A 154 0.90 5.95 -17.31
CA GLN A 154 1.31 6.56 -16.05
C GLN A 154 1.15 5.55 -14.92
N VAL A 155 2.20 4.76 -14.69
CA VAL A 155 2.27 3.80 -13.58
C VAL A 155 2.57 4.54 -12.29
N HIS A 156 1.87 4.19 -11.21
CA HIS A 156 2.16 4.79 -9.91
C HIS A 156 1.76 3.90 -8.74
N VAL A 157 2.50 4.04 -7.64
CA VAL A 157 2.26 3.30 -6.40
C VAL A 157 2.54 4.23 -5.23
N TRP A 158 1.63 4.29 -4.25
CA TRP A 158 1.79 5.11 -3.04
C TRP A 158 1.11 4.42 -1.86
N ALA A 159 1.14 5.06 -0.70
CA ALA A 159 0.52 4.56 0.51
C ALA A 159 -0.76 5.33 0.86
N SER A 160 -1.66 4.70 1.59
CA SER A 160 -2.78 5.38 2.24
C SER A 160 -2.91 4.94 3.69
N VAL A 161 -3.50 5.81 4.51
CA VAL A 161 -3.83 5.56 5.92
C VAL A 161 -5.28 6.00 6.12
N GLY A 162 -6.21 5.04 6.06
CA GLY A 162 -7.63 5.40 6.06
C GLY A 162 -7.98 6.26 4.85
N ASN A 163 -8.40 7.50 5.08
CA ASN A 163 -8.68 8.51 4.04
C ASN A 163 -7.50 9.45 3.73
N LEU A 164 -6.34 9.24 4.35
CA LEU A 164 -5.13 10.03 4.08
C LEU A 164 -4.34 9.39 2.93
N SER A 165 -4.04 10.17 1.89
CA SER A 165 -3.10 9.80 0.83
C SER A 165 -1.69 10.19 1.25
N VAL A 166 -0.74 9.25 1.20
CA VAL A 166 0.66 9.48 1.58
C VAL A 166 1.57 8.98 0.47
N ASP A 167 2.37 9.88 -0.07
CA ASP A 167 3.33 9.57 -1.11
C ASP A 167 4.71 10.07 -0.72
N PRO A 168 5.53 9.21 -0.09
CA PRO A 168 6.84 9.61 0.37
C PRO A 168 7.79 9.97 -0.77
N THR A 169 7.51 9.54 -2.02
CA THR A 169 8.35 9.91 -3.19
C THR A 169 8.26 11.41 -3.51
N TYR A 170 7.12 12.05 -3.20
CA TYR A 170 6.90 13.48 -3.44
C TYR A 170 6.92 14.31 -2.15
N TYR A 171 7.56 13.81 -1.08
CA TYR A 171 7.56 14.44 0.25
C TYR A 171 8.05 15.91 0.24
N ASP A 172 8.95 16.28 -0.67
CA ASP A 172 9.42 17.65 -0.83
C ASP A 172 8.32 18.65 -1.24
N ILE A 173 7.27 18.18 -1.95
CA ILE A 173 6.05 18.95 -2.24
C ILE A 173 5.21 19.14 -0.96
N PHE A 174 5.35 18.27 0.04
CA PHE A 174 4.56 18.23 1.28
C PHE A 174 5.06 19.12 2.41
N LYS A 175 6.20 19.79 2.28
CA LYS A 175 6.85 20.58 3.36
C LYS A 175 5.97 21.66 4.02
N LYS A 176 4.76 21.92 3.53
CA LYS A 176 3.85 22.92 4.10
C LYS A 176 2.38 22.56 4.29
N ASN A 177 1.87 21.40 3.90
CA ASN A 177 0.51 20.87 4.21
C ASN A 177 0.26 19.63 3.34
N PHE A 178 -0.30 18.54 3.86
CA PHE A 178 -0.88 17.44 3.07
C PHE A 178 -2.26 17.88 2.54
N PRO A 179 -2.39 18.49 1.35
CA PRO A 179 -3.64 19.10 0.93
C PRO A 179 -4.31 18.13 -0.04
N SER A 180 -4.57 16.90 0.38
CA SER A 180 -5.59 16.09 -0.29
C SER A 180 -6.11 15.01 0.66
N PRO A 181 -7.39 15.07 1.06
CA PRO A 181 -8.12 13.85 1.36
C PRO A 181 -7.98 12.90 0.16
N LEU A 182 -7.92 11.58 0.38
CA LEU A 182 -8.28 10.63 -0.67
C LEU A 182 -9.62 11.11 -1.26
N GLY A 183 -9.65 11.45 -2.55
CA GLY A 183 -10.89 11.75 -3.25
C GLY A 183 -11.33 13.21 -3.41
N LYS A 184 -10.49 14.25 -3.19
CA LYS A 184 -10.89 15.62 -3.62
C LYS A 184 -10.46 16.01 -5.03
N ASP A 185 -9.47 15.32 -5.59
CA ASP A 185 -9.09 15.40 -7.01
C ASP A 185 -8.77 14.01 -7.61
N GLU A 186 -9.24 12.91 -6.97
CA GLU A 186 -9.25 11.56 -7.56
C GLU A 186 -10.45 11.33 -8.47
#